data_AF-A0AAD4V8V7-F1
#
_entry.id   AF-A0AAD4V8V7-F1
#
_cell.length_a   1.000
_cell.length_b   1.000
_cell.length_c   1.000
_cell.angle_alpha   90.00
_cell.angle_beta   90.00
_cell.angle_gamma   90.00
#
_symmetry.space_group_name_H-M   'P 1'
#
loop_
_entity.id
_entity.type
_entity.pdbx_description
1 polymer ?
#
loop_
_entity_poly.entity_id
_entity_poly.type
_entity_poly.pdbx_seq_one_letter_code
_entity_poly.pdbx_strand_id
1 'polypeptide(L)'
;MQLLHVPSSFCLSFQNVKTHEEAGLPSYEKPLQLSSAICCSLQQQRTERSKWASRRGSASSSFTAKAASLEDVAGAPAISKGVAESDVLKALSQIIDPDFGTDIVSCGFVKDLDINEALGEVSFRLELTTPACPIKDMFEQKANEVVNLLPWVKNVSVTMSAQPARPIYAEQLPAGLQTISNIIAVSSCKGGVGKSTVAVNLAYTLAGMGARVGIFDADVYGPSLPTMVSPENRILVMNPEKKTIIPTEYLGVKLVSFGFAGQGRAIMRGPMVSGVINQLLTTTEWGELDYLVVDMPPGTGDIQLTLCQVVPLTAAVIVTTPQKLAFIDVAKGVRMFSKLKVPCVAVVENMSHFDADGKRYYPFGRGSGSQVVEQFGIPNLFDLPIRPTLSASGDSGTPEVVADPLGEVSKTFQDIGICVVQQCAKIRQQVSTAVTYDKSIKAIRVKVPDSDEAFLLHPATVRRNDRSAQSVDEWTGEQKLQFADVPEDIEPEEIRPMGNYAVSITWPDGFSQIAPYDQLQTIERLVDVPQRVPSQV
;
A
#
# COMPACT_ATOMS: atom_id res chain seq x y z
N MET A 1 1.96 -59.02 21.56
CA MET A 1 2.69 -59.66 22.68
C MET A 1 2.91 -58.61 23.78
N GLN A 2 3.44 -58.98 24.95
CA GLN A 2 3.22 -58.21 26.19
C GLN A 2 4.01 -56.90 26.36
N LEU A 3 3.40 -56.05 27.19
CA LEU A 3 3.92 -54.89 27.91
C LEU A 3 5.28 -55.12 28.59
N LEU A 4 6.02 -54.02 28.80
CA LEU A 4 7.00 -53.89 29.89
C LEU A 4 6.99 -52.48 30.49
N HIS A 5 7.31 -52.42 31.78
CA HIS A 5 7.53 -51.22 32.62
C HIS A 5 8.83 -51.49 33.44
N VAL A 6 9.41 -50.63 34.29
CA VAL A 6 9.08 -49.37 35.02
C VAL A 6 10.44 -48.66 35.28
N PRO A 7 10.58 -47.50 35.98
CA PRO A 7 9.65 -46.46 36.45
C PRO A 7 10.18 -45.02 36.15
N SER A 8 9.70 -44.01 36.90
CA SER A 8 10.15 -42.62 36.91
C SER A 8 11.04 -42.27 38.13
N SER A 9 11.49 -41.00 38.17
CA SER A 9 11.96 -40.23 39.34
C SER A 9 13.48 -40.19 39.62
N PHE A 10 14.03 -38.97 39.63
CA PHE A 10 15.17 -38.60 40.45
C PHE A 10 15.00 -37.15 40.95
N CYS A 11 15.41 -36.87 42.18
CA CYS A 11 15.25 -35.58 42.83
C CYS A 11 16.50 -35.25 43.67
N LEU A 12 17.10 -34.09 43.43
CA LEU A 12 18.25 -33.54 44.16
C LEU A 12 17.99 -32.03 44.32
N SER A 13 17.56 -31.51 45.47
CA SER A 13 18.22 -31.41 46.79
C SER A 13 19.20 -30.24 46.88
N PHE A 14 18.80 -29.19 47.62
CA PHE A 14 19.64 -28.05 47.99
C PHE A 14 20.85 -28.47 48.84
N GLN A 15 21.97 -27.76 48.70
CA GLN A 15 22.98 -27.62 49.75
C GLN A 15 23.48 -26.18 49.84
N ASN A 16 23.56 -25.64 51.05
CA ASN A 16 24.18 -24.35 51.36
C ASN A 16 25.67 -24.56 51.73
N VAL A 17 26.54 -23.68 51.22
CA VAL A 17 27.90 -23.47 51.77
C VAL A 17 28.11 -21.96 51.96
N LYS A 18 28.97 -21.57 52.91
CA LYS A 18 28.95 -20.25 53.56
C LYS A 18 29.95 -19.22 53.00
N THR A 19 29.53 -17.96 53.07
CA THR A 19 30.28 -16.73 53.44
C THR A 19 31.73 -16.53 53.01
N HIS A 20 31.99 -15.38 52.38
CA HIS A 20 33.12 -14.51 52.72
C HIS A 20 32.72 -13.03 52.60
N GLU A 21 32.96 -12.25 53.65
CA GLU A 21 33.08 -10.77 53.65
C GLU A 21 34.55 -10.42 53.30
N GLU A 22 35.00 -9.21 52.92
CA GLU A 22 34.47 -7.82 52.83
C GLU A 22 34.98 -7.21 51.48
N ALA A 23 34.80 -5.97 51.00
CA ALA A 23 34.16 -4.68 51.36
C ALA A 23 34.09 -3.83 50.05
N GLY A 24 33.43 -2.66 49.94
CA GLY A 24 32.50 -1.97 50.85
C GLY A 24 32.28 -0.49 50.45
N LEU A 25 31.08 0.05 50.78
CA LEU A 25 30.66 1.47 50.75
C LEU A 25 30.59 2.23 49.39
N PRO A 26 29.72 3.25 49.25
CA PRO A 26 28.36 3.35 49.81
C PRO A 26 27.30 3.83 48.79
N SER A 27 26.13 3.21 48.77
CA SER A 27 24.92 3.78 48.16
C SER A 27 24.20 4.71 49.14
N TYR A 28 23.74 5.87 48.66
CA TYR A 28 22.93 6.81 49.43
C TYR A 28 21.44 6.55 49.19
N GLU A 29 20.74 6.03 50.20
CA GLU A 29 19.28 6.15 50.32
C GLU A 29 18.91 6.63 51.72
N LYS A 30 17.94 7.56 51.80
CA LYS A 30 17.04 7.67 52.94
C LYS A 30 15.66 8.15 52.46
N PRO A 31 14.55 7.53 52.93
CA PRO A 31 13.21 7.86 52.47
C PRO A 31 12.58 8.99 53.30
N LEU A 32 11.55 9.62 52.73
CA LEU A 32 10.57 10.42 53.47
C LEU A 32 9.16 10.08 53.00
N GLN A 33 8.45 9.27 53.79
CA GLN A 33 6.99 9.33 53.87
C GLN A 33 6.59 10.33 54.94
N LEU A 34 5.58 11.15 54.68
CA LEU A 34 4.74 11.75 55.72
C LEU A 34 3.35 12.04 55.14
N SER A 35 2.31 11.90 55.96
CA SER A 35 0.92 11.77 55.52
C SER A 35 -0.02 12.71 56.27
N SER A 36 -0.87 13.40 55.51
CA SER A 36 -2.21 13.87 55.91
C SER A 36 -2.83 14.56 54.66
N ALA A 37 -3.91 14.08 54.05
CA ALA A 37 -5.26 13.86 54.60
C ALA A 37 -5.99 15.16 54.94
N ILE A 38 -6.69 15.71 53.94
CA ILE A 38 -7.91 16.50 54.13
C ILE A 38 -9.02 15.79 53.35
N CYS A 39 -10.14 15.53 54.02
CA CYS A 39 -11.33 14.91 53.46
C CYS A 39 -12.46 15.94 53.46
N CYS A 40 -13.23 16.02 52.37
CA CYS A 40 -14.57 16.59 52.43
C CYS A 40 -15.48 15.90 51.40
N SER A 41 -16.49 15.20 51.90
CA SER A 41 -17.55 14.55 51.12
C SER A 41 -18.76 15.48 50.97
N LEU A 42 -19.51 15.35 49.88
CA LEU A 42 -20.93 15.75 49.84
C LEU A 42 -21.70 14.88 48.82
N GLN A 43 -23.02 14.73 49.02
CA GLN A 43 -23.84 13.68 48.40
C GLN A 43 -24.90 14.17 47.41
N GLN A 44 -25.14 13.33 46.40
CA GLN A 44 -26.43 12.95 45.79
C GLN A 44 -27.64 13.92 45.81
N GLN A 45 -28.10 14.29 44.60
CA GLN A 45 -29.51 14.35 44.15
C GLN A 45 -29.47 14.40 42.60
N ARG A 46 -30.22 13.66 41.76
CA ARG A 46 -31.38 12.73 41.83
C ARG A 46 -32.80 13.31 41.63
N THR A 47 -33.13 13.57 40.36
CA THR A 47 -34.49 13.56 39.76
C THR A 47 -34.36 13.02 38.32
N GLU A 48 -34.91 11.85 37.94
CA GLU A 48 -36.30 11.60 37.47
C GLU A 48 -36.56 12.21 36.06
N ARG A 49 -36.69 11.38 34.99
CA ARG A 49 -37.94 10.91 34.31
C ARG A 49 -38.65 12.02 33.49
N SER A 50 -39.28 11.81 32.31
CA SER A 50 -39.80 10.61 31.60
C SER A 50 -39.81 10.83 30.07
N LYS A 51 -39.37 9.88 29.22
CA LYS A 51 -40.17 8.92 28.39
C LYS A 51 -41.17 9.50 27.33
N TRP A 52 -41.17 8.82 26.18
CA TRP A 52 -42.17 8.78 25.07
C TRP A 52 -42.20 9.94 24.04
N ALA A 53 -42.75 9.78 22.82
CA ALA A 53 -42.54 8.73 21.77
C ALA A 53 -43.48 8.93 20.55
N SER A 54 -42.93 8.65 19.35
CA SER A 54 -43.61 8.10 18.16
C SER A 54 -44.32 9.01 17.12
N ARG A 55 -44.37 8.44 15.89
CA ARG A 55 -45.30 8.65 14.75
C ARG A 55 -45.10 9.82 13.77
N ARG A 56 -44.55 9.43 12.60
CA ARG A 56 -45.09 9.57 11.23
C ARG A 56 -45.76 10.90 10.83
N GLY A 57 -45.22 11.54 9.78
CA GLY A 57 -45.94 12.51 8.96
C GLY A 57 -45.24 12.78 7.63
N SER A 58 -45.65 12.10 6.56
CA SER A 58 -45.21 12.37 5.20
C SER A 58 -46.32 13.06 4.41
N ALA A 59 -46.08 14.27 3.92
CA ALA A 59 -46.84 14.85 2.81
C ALA A 59 -46.06 16.00 2.17
N SER A 60 -46.17 16.11 0.84
CA SER A 60 -45.69 17.24 0.06
C SER A 60 -46.59 18.47 0.24
N SER A 61 -46.05 19.65 -0.07
CA SER A 61 -46.82 20.64 -0.83
C SER A 61 -45.89 21.38 -1.79
N SER A 62 -46.23 21.32 -3.08
CA SER A 62 -45.60 22.11 -4.12
C SER A 62 -46.36 23.42 -4.29
N PHE A 63 -45.69 24.56 -4.19
CA PHE A 63 -46.28 25.85 -4.54
C PHE A 63 -45.51 26.51 -5.68
N THR A 64 -46.15 26.58 -6.84
CA THR A 64 -45.75 27.42 -7.96
C THR A 64 -46.29 28.83 -7.73
N ALA A 65 -45.42 29.83 -7.88
CA ALA A 65 -45.80 31.23 -8.03
C ALA A 65 -45.00 31.82 -9.22
N LYS A 66 -45.62 32.71 -9.99
CA LYS A 66 -45.07 33.25 -11.24
C LYS A 66 -45.49 34.71 -11.39
N ALA A 67 -44.61 35.53 -11.98
CA ALA A 67 -44.70 37.00 -12.08
C ALA A 67 -44.51 37.71 -10.72
N ALA A 68 -44.00 38.95 -10.66
CA ALA A 68 -43.94 39.96 -11.72
C ALA A 68 -42.57 40.64 -11.89
N SER A 69 -42.38 41.28 -13.05
CA SER A 69 -41.23 42.10 -13.39
C SER A 69 -41.33 43.50 -12.77
N LEU A 70 -40.21 44.06 -12.31
CA LEU A 70 -39.98 45.49 -12.13
C LEU A 70 -38.57 45.83 -12.65
N GLU A 71 -38.35 47.09 -13.00
CA GLU A 71 -37.35 47.53 -13.98
C GLU A 71 -35.94 47.79 -13.40
N ASP A 72 -34.96 47.94 -14.30
CA ASP A 72 -33.53 47.99 -14.01
C ASP A 72 -33.06 49.17 -13.14
N VAL A 73 -32.13 48.88 -12.22
CA VAL A 73 -31.17 49.87 -11.69
C VAL A 73 -29.75 49.30 -11.76
N ALA A 74 -29.09 49.60 -12.89
CA ALA A 74 -27.65 49.65 -13.15
C ALA A 74 -26.65 48.88 -12.24
N GLY A 75 -25.84 48.03 -12.88
CA GLY A 75 -24.39 48.30 -12.84
C GLY A 75 -23.45 47.29 -12.18
N ALA A 76 -23.66 45.98 -12.33
CA ALA A 76 -22.60 44.98 -12.11
C ALA A 76 -22.49 44.03 -13.32
N PRO A 77 -21.28 43.64 -13.75
CA PRO A 77 -21.12 42.68 -14.85
C PRO A 77 -21.50 41.28 -14.35
N ALA A 78 -22.67 40.80 -14.76
CA ALA A 78 -23.04 39.40 -14.61
C ALA A 78 -22.18 38.54 -15.54
N ILE A 79 -21.01 38.12 -15.03
CA ILE A 79 -20.23 37.02 -15.58
C ILE A 79 -21.17 35.81 -15.64
N SER A 80 -21.18 35.05 -16.73
CA SER A 80 -22.06 33.89 -16.86
C SER A 80 -21.44 32.66 -16.19
N LYS A 81 -22.27 31.79 -15.59
CA LYS A 81 -21.82 30.70 -14.71
C LYS A 81 -20.68 29.82 -15.28
N GLY A 82 -20.69 29.55 -16.58
CA GLY A 82 -19.63 28.78 -17.26
C GLY A 82 -18.29 29.52 -17.44
N VAL A 83 -18.27 30.87 -17.37
CA VAL A 83 -17.04 31.67 -17.36
C VAL A 83 -16.42 31.67 -15.97
N ALA A 84 -17.22 31.86 -14.91
CA ALA A 84 -16.74 31.76 -13.53
C ALA A 84 -16.17 30.36 -13.21
N GLU A 85 -16.84 29.30 -13.68
CA GLU A 85 -16.34 27.92 -13.62
C GLU A 85 -15.03 27.74 -14.39
N SER A 86 -14.94 28.25 -15.61
CA SER A 86 -13.73 28.21 -16.43
C SER A 86 -12.54 28.94 -15.78
N ASP A 87 -12.78 30.05 -15.08
CA ASP A 87 -11.73 30.83 -14.42
C ASP A 87 -11.26 30.19 -13.11
N VAL A 88 -12.15 29.56 -12.33
CA VAL A 88 -11.75 28.71 -11.18
C VAL A 88 -10.91 27.53 -11.63
N LEU A 89 -11.29 26.85 -12.73
CA LEU A 89 -10.52 25.72 -13.26
C LEU A 89 -9.14 26.15 -13.81
N LYS A 90 -9.04 27.30 -14.50
CA LYS A 90 -7.72 27.88 -14.92
C LYS A 90 -6.85 28.32 -13.75
N ALA A 91 -7.46 28.69 -12.62
CA ALA A 91 -6.72 28.98 -11.40
C ALA A 91 -6.15 27.67 -10.84
N LEU A 92 -7.01 26.68 -10.60
CA LEU A 92 -6.62 25.36 -10.06
C LEU A 92 -5.62 24.61 -10.95
N SER A 93 -5.66 24.76 -12.28
CA SER A 93 -4.69 24.12 -13.19
C SER A 93 -3.26 24.71 -13.14
N GLN A 94 -3.01 25.74 -12.31
CA GLN A 94 -1.65 26.19 -11.98
C GLN A 94 -0.99 25.30 -10.92
N ILE A 95 -1.78 24.49 -10.20
CA ILE A 95 -1.32 23.61 -9.15
C ILE A 95 -0.91 22.27 -9.77
N ILE A 96 0.39 22.13 -10.04
CA ILE A 96 1.00 20.89 -10.50
C ILE A 96 1.11 19.90 -9.35
N ASP A 97 0.68 18.67 -9.58
CA ASP A 97 0.92 17.53 -8.70
C ASP A 97 2.38 17.04 -8.88
N PRO A 98 3.20 16.96 -7.81
CA PRO A 98 4.61 16.60 -7.90
C PRO A 98 4.84 15.08 -8.10
N ASP A 99 3.82 14.25 -7.90
CA ASP A 99 3.89 12.81 -8.14
C ASP A 99 3.66 12.53 -9.63
N PHE A 100 2.68 13.19 -10.26
CA PHE A 100 2.32 12.95 -11.66
C PHE A 100 2.96 13.93 -12.65
N GLY A 101 3.44 15.09 -12.21
CA GLY A 101 4.03 16.13 -13.08
C GLY A 101 3.01 16.92 -13.91
N THR A 102 1.71 16.71 -13.62
CA THR A 102 0.56 17.24 -14.36
C THR A 102 -0.34 18.03 -13.39
N ASP A 103 -1.20 18.91 -13.90
CA ASP A 103 -2.06 19.74 -13.05
C ASP A 103 -3.26 18.96 -12.44
N ILE A 104 -3.72 19.41 -11.27
CA ILE A 104 -4.81 18.75 -10.52
C ILE A 104 -6.17 18.73 -11.23
N VAL A 105 -6.38 19.55 -12.27
CA VAL A 105 -7.63 19.57 -13.07
C VAL A 105 -7.55 18.50 -14.15
N SER A 106 -6.42 18.40 -14.88
CA SER A 106 -6.14 17.31 -15.82
C SER A 106 -6.05 15.95 -15.14
N CYS A 107 -5.50 15.87 -13.92
CA CYS A 107 -5.57 14.68 -13.08
C CYS A 107 -7.00 14.38 -12.55
N GLY A 108 -7.96 15.28 -12.77
CA GLY A 108 -9.36 15.10 -12.44
C GLY A 108 -9.69 15.12 -10.95
N PHE A 109 -8.82 15.67 -10.09
CA PHE A 109 -9.01 15.67 -8.64
C PHE A 109 -10.08 16.67 -8.18
N VAL A 110 -10.38 17.70 -8.96
CA VAL A 110 -11.46 18.65 -8.66
C VAL A 110 -12.81 17.98 -8.90
N LYS A 111 -13.58 17.80 -7.82
CA LYS A 111 -14.96 17.28 -7.80
C LYS A 111 -15.90 18.30 -7.16
N ASP A 112 -17.20 18.13 -7.42
CA ASP A 112 -18.29 18.79 -6.69
C ASP A 112 -18.10 20.32 -6.55
N LEU A 113 -17.65 20.96 -7.64
CA LEU A 113 -17.46 22.40 -7.75
C LEU A 113 -18.82 23.11 -7.82
N ASP A 114 -19.14 23.90 -6.79
CA ASP A 114 -20.24 24.85 -6.81
C ASP A 114 -19.73 26.28 -6.58
N ILE A 115 -20.38 27.21 -7.26
CA ILE A 115 -19.99 28.61 -7.37
C ILE A 115 -21.24 29.46 -7.18
N ASN A 116 -21.22 30.30 -6.14
CA ASN A 116 -22.26 31.26 -5.81
C ASN A 116 -21.74 32.68 -6.06
N GLU A 117 -21.83 33.11 -7.32
CA GLU A 117 -21.39 34.43 -7.82
C GLU A 117 -21.99 35.60 -7.03
N ALA A 118 -23.25 35.47 -6.58
CA ALA A 118 -23.97 36.52 -5.87
C ALA A 118 -23.40 36.80 -4.47
N LEU A 119 -22.88 35.76 -3.79
CA LEU A 119 -22.19 35.91 -2.51
C LEU A 119 -20.67 36.08 -2.70
N GLY A 120 -20.10 35.57 -3.79
CA GLY A 120 -18.64 35.48 -4.02
C GLY A 120 -18.03 34.25 -3.34
N GLU A 121 -18.77 33.14 -3.30
CA GLU A 121 -18.37 31.93 -2.57
C GLU A 121 -18.11 30.78 -3.54
N VAL A 122 -16.99 30.09 -3.34
CA VAL A 122 -16.56 28.95 -4.16
C VAL A 122 -16.29 27.76 -3.24
N SER A 123 -16.96 26.64 -3.48
CA SER A 123 -16.72 25.39 -2.77
C SER A 123 -16.45 24.25 -3.74
N PHE A 124 -15.45 23.44 -3.45
CA PHE A 124 -15.13 22.25 -4.24
C PHE A 124 -14.48 21.20 -3.35
N ARG A 125 -14.52 19.96 -3.83
CA ARG A 125 -13.88 18.82 -3.18
C ARG A 125 -12.64 18.43 -3.98
N LEU A 126 -11.48 18.42 -3.34
CA LEU A 126 -10.29 17.78 -3.91
C LEU A 126 -10.33 16.30 -3.52
N GLU A 127 -10.27 15.44 -4.52
CA GLU A 127 -10.34 13.99 -4.41
C GLU A 127 -9.00 13.37 -4.82
N LEU A 128 -8.14 13.17 -3.83
CA LEU A 128 -6.78 12.64 -4.01
C LEU A 128 -6.79 11.13 -4.30
N THR A 129 -5.72 10.64 -4.92
CA THR A 129 -5.56 9.21 -5.26
C THR A 129 -5.39 8.29 -4.04
N THR A 130 -5.08 8.83 -2.86
CA THR A 130 -4.79 8.06 -1.64
C THR A 130 -4.98 8.93 -0.40
N PRO A 131 -5.54 8.40 0.71
CA PRO A 131 -5.73 9.19 1.94
C PRO A 131 -4.40 9.51 2.64
N ALA A 132 -3.34 8.70 2.45
CA ALA A 132 -2.01 8.96 2.99
C ALA A 132 -1.18 9.96 2.15
N CYS A 133 -1.82 10.82 1.36
CA CYS A 133 -1.13 11.77 0.49
C CYS A 133 -0.42 12.85 1.35
N PRO A 134 0.93 12.89 1.38
CA PRO A 134 1.70 13.72 2.32
C PRO A 134 1.59 15.23 2.03
N ILE A 135 1.15 15.57 0.82
CA ILE A 135 1.01 16.93 0.30
C ILE A 135 -0.44 17.44 0.36
N LYS A 136 -1.36 16.70 1.01
CA LYS A 136 -2.76 17.09 1.22
C LYS A 136 -2.89 18.54 1.71
N ASP A 137 -2.19 18.88 2.77
CA ASP A 137 -2.31 20.20 3.40
C ASP A 137 -1.66 21.30 2.54
N MET A 138 -0.64 20.97 1.74
CA MET A 138 -0.08 21.87 0.71
C MET A 138 -1.07 22.12 -0.43
N PHE A 139 -1.79 21.09 -0.89
CA PHE A 139 -2.86 21.26 -1.88
C PHE A 139 -4.00 22.10 -1.33
N GLU A 140 -4.44 21.85 -0.09
CA GLU A 140 -5.50 22.62 0.56
C GLU A 140 -5.11 24.11 0.68
N GLN A 141 -3.88 24.41 1.11
CA GLN A 141 -3.36 25.79 1.18
C GLN A 141 -3.26 26.46 -0.19
N LYS A 142 -2.62 25.81 -1.18
CA LYS A 142 -2.47 26.37 -2.54
C LYS A 142 -3.80 26.55 -3.25
N ALA A 143 -4.75 25.62 -3.08
CA ALA A 143 -6.07 25.72 -3.70
C ALA A 143 -6.90 26.87 -3.11
N ASN A 144 -6.81 27.09 -1.79
CA ASN A 144 -7.39 28.28 -1.17
C ASN A 144 -6.70 29.57 -1.66
N GLU A 145 -5.37 29.64 -1.66
CA GLU A 145 -4.61 30.81 -2.12
C GLU A 145 -4.94 31.19 -3.58
N VAL A 146 -4.84 30.22 -4.49
CA VAL A 146 -4.97 30.46 -5.94
C VAL A 146 -6.41 30.79 -6.36
N VAL A 147 -7.43 30.22 -5.70
CA VAL A 147 -8.84 30.59 -5.96
C VAL A 147 -9.22 31.93 -5.29
N ASN A 148 -8.65 32.24 -4.12
CA ASN A 148 -8.90 33.52 -3.42
C ASN A 148 -8.18 34.73 -4.07
N LEU A 149 -7.31 34.50 -5.05
CA LEU A 149 -6.75 35.55 -5.91
C LEU A 149 -7.72 36.03 -7.02
N LEU A 150 -8.86 35.34 -7.23
CA LEU A 150 -9.85 35.75 -8.22
C LEU A 150 -10.65 36.99 -7.72
N PRO A 151 -10.73 38.11 -8.46
CA PRO A 151 -11.26 39.38 -7.95
C PRO A 151 -12.74 39.42 -7.48
N TRP A 152 -13.51 38.37 -7.76
CA TRP A 152 -14.91 38.23 -7.38
C TRP A 152 -15.15 37.26 -6.21
N VAL A 153 -14.11 36.52 -5.80
CA VAL A 153 -14.16 35.57 -4.68
C VAL A 153 -13.96 36.29 -3.35
N LYS A 154 -14.65 35.81 -2.31
CA LYS A 154 -14.60 36.32 -0.92
C LYS A 154 -14.39 35.23 0.10
N ASN A 155 -14.99 34.06 -0.13
CA ASN A 155 -14.82 32.84 0.67
C ASN A 155 -14.49 31.66 -0.25
N VAL A 156 -13.52 30.84 0.14
CA VAL A 156 -13.22 29.55 -0.48
C VAL A 156 -13.44 28.45 0.56
N SER A 157 -14.04 27.33 0.15
CA SER A 157 -14.27 26.17 1.00
C SER A 157 -13.79 24.89 0.29
N VAL A 158 -12.53 24.53 0.52
CA VAL A 158 -11.92 23.30 -0.01
C VAL A 158 -12.23 22.13 0.91
N THR A 159 -12.89 21.10 0.39
CA THR A 159 -13.07 19.82 1.11
C THR A 159 -12.03 18.82 0.62
N MET A 160 -11.08 18.42 1.47
CA MET A 160 -10.12 17.37 1.12
C MET A 160 -10.75 15.97 1.32
N SER A 161 -10.59 15.12 0.32
CA SER A 161 -11.05 13.73 0.30
C SER A 161 -10.08 12.85 -0.50
N ALA A 162 -10.26 11.53 -0.46
CA ALA A 162 -9.50 10.61 -1.29
C ALA A 162 -10.39 9.47 -1.82
N GLN A 163 -10.08 8.92 -3.00
CA GLN A 163 -10.75 7.73 -3.49
C GLN A 163 -10.29 6.50 -2.67
N PRO A 164 -11.20 5.75 -2.01
CA PRO A 164 -10.88 4.44 -1.47
C PRO A 164 -10.68 3.48 -2.64
N ALA A 165 -9.43 3.11 -2.94
CA ALA A 165 -9.16 2.34 -4.14
C ALA A 165 -9.70 0.92 -3.99
N ARG A 166 -10.55 0.51 -4.92
CA ARG A 166 -10.93 -0.90 -5.08
C ARG A 166 -9.93 -1.55 -6.04
N PRO A 167 -9.36 -2.72 -5.71
CA PRO A 167 -8.50 -3.42 -6.65
C PRO A 167 -9.31 -3.78 -7.91
N ILE A 168 -8.71 -3.56 -9.09
CA ILE A 168 -9.39 -3.65 -10.40
C ILE A 168 -9.99 -5.06 -10.64
N TYR A 169 -9.47 -6.07 -9.94
CA TYR A 169 -9.93 -7.47 -9.99
C TYR A 169 -10.52 -7.98 -8.67
N ALA A 170 -11.13 -7.09 -7.86
CA ALA A 170 -11.67 -7.42 -6.53
C ALA A 170 -12.49 -8.72 -6.48
N GLU A 171 -13.36 -8.97 -7.47
CA GLU A 171 -14.22 -10.17 -7.53
C GLU A 171 -13.45 -11.50 -7.66
N GLN A 172 -12.21 -11.46 -8.17
CA GLN A 172 -11.35 -12.64 -8.33
C GLN A 172 -10.46 -12.90 -7.10
N LEU A 173 -10.45 -11.99 -6.13
CA LEU A 173 -9.61 -12.10 -4.92
C LEU A 173 -10.35 -12.83 -3.78
N PRO A 174 -9.62 -13.50 -2.87
CA PRO A 174 -10.20 -14.05 -1.66
C PRO A 174 -10.90 -12.98 -0.82
N ALA A 175 -12.03 -13.33 -0.18
CA ALA A 175 -12.95 -12.37 0.45
C ALA A 175 -12.29 -11.35 1.39
N GLY A 176 -11.30 -11.76 2.21
CA GLY A 176 -10.58 -10.86 3.11
C GLY A 176 -9.68 -9.82 2.43
N LEU A 177 -9.34 -10.00 1.14
CA LEU A 177 -8.44 -9.13 0.38
C LEU A 177 -9.16 -8.20 -0.61
N GLN A 178 -10.47 -8.41 -0.87
CA GLN A 178 -11.23 -7.64 -1.87
C GLN A 178 -11.36 -6.15 -1.52
N THR A 179 -11.30 -5.82 -0.23
CA THR A 179 -11.47 -4.48 0.34
C THR A 179 -10.15 -3.77 0.65
N ILE A 180 -9.03 -4.26 0.11
CA ILE A 180 -7.69 -3.73 0.37
C ILE A 180 -7.17 -3.02 -0.88
N SER A 181 -6.85 -1.72 -0.75
CA SER A 181 -6.45 -0.85 -1.87
C SER A 181 -5.05 -1.14 -2.41
N ASN A 182 -4.07 -1.39 -1.54
CA ASN A 182 -2.70 -1.71 -1.89
C ASN A 182 -2.13 -2.77 -0.93
N ILE A 183 -1.35 -3.73 -1.44
CA ILE A 183 -0.63 -4.71 -0.63
C ILE A 183 0.88 -4.57 -0.86
N ILE A 184 1.63 -4.31 0.20
CA ILE A 184 3.06 -3.98 0.17
C ILE A 184 3.86 -5.13 0.79
N ALA A 185 4.66 -5.84 0.00
CA ALA A 185 5.56 -6.86 0.52
C ALA A 185 6.87 -6.25 1.03
N VAL A 186 7.15 -6.39 2.33
CA VAL A 186 8.46 -6.06 2.91
C VAL A 186 9.25 -7.35 3.01
N SER A 187 10.36 -7.43 2.27
CA SER A 187 11.10 -8.68 2.09
C SER A 187 12.59 -8.49 2.28
N SER A 188 13.27 -9.54 2.77
CA SER A 188 14.72 -9.59 2.84
C SER A 188 15.23 -10.97 2.41
N CYS A 189 16.26 -10.96 1.57
CA CYS A 189 16.86 -12.20 1.06
C CYS A 189 17.90 -12.82 2.02
N LYS A 190 18.00 -12.25 3.23
CA LYS A 190 18.74 -12.75 4.40
C LYS A 190 17.88 -12.57 5.66
N GLY A 191 18.06 -13.44 6.64
CA GLY A 191 17.56 -13.21 8.01
C GLY A 191 18.42 -12.17 8.76
N GLY A 192 17.88 -11.61 9.85
CA GLY A 192 18.62 -10.73 10.76
C GLY A 192 18.84 -9.28 10.29
N VAL A 193 18.45 -8.89 9.08
CA VAL A 193 18.67 -7.54 8.53
C VAL A 193 17.68 -6.47 9.03
N GLY A 194 16.84 -6.77 10.03
CA GLY A 194 15.80 -5.85 10.54
C GLY A 194 14.59 -5.66 9.61
N LYS A 195 14.30 -6.64 8.75
CA LYS A 195 13.11 -6.67 7.87
C LYS A 195 11.81 -6.31 8.61
N SER A 196 11.52 -7.00 9.70
CA SER A 196 10.34 -6.78 10.53
C SER A 196 10.34 -5.39 11.19
N THR A 197 11.52 -4.87 11.55
CA THR A 197 11.69 -3.49 12.03
C THR A 197 11.25 -2.47 10.99
N VAL A 198 11.61 -2.68 9.72
CA VAL A 198 11.14 -1.83 8.62
C VAL A 198 9.65 -2.02 8.36
N ALA A 199 9.14 -3.26 8.35
CA ALA A 199 7.72 -3.55 8.10
C ALA A 199 6.79 -2.90 9.14
N VAL A 200 7.12 -3.05 10.43
CA VAL A 200 6.35 -2.46 11.53
C VAL A 200 6.39 -0.93 11.45
N ASN A 201 7.58 -0.31 11.39
CA ASN A 201 7.67 1.15 11.37
C ASN A 201 7.05 1.76 10.09
N LEU A 202 7.13 1.09 8.93
CA LEU A 202 6.42 1.51 7.72
C LEU A 202 4.89 1.47 7.91
N ALA A 203 4.35 0.41 8.51
CA ALA A 203 2.91 0.32 8.77
C ALA A 203 2.40 1.44 9.69
N TYR A 204 3.11 1.72 10.78
CA TYR A 204 2.76 2.83 11.69
C TYR A 204 3.01 4.21 11.10
N THR A 205 3.98 4.35 10.18
CA THR A 205 4.16 5.59 9.42
C THR A 205 2.97 5.86 8.50
N LEU A 206 2.55 4.87 7.70
CA LEU A 206 1.39 5.00 6.82
C LEU A 206 0.10 5.30 7.60
N ALA A 207 -0.05 4.74 8.80
CA ALA A 207 -1.15 5.07 9.71
C ALA A 207 -1.05 6.51 10.27
N GLY A 208 0.16 6.96 10.63
CA GLY A 208 0.44 8.34 11.02
C GLY A 208 0.19 9.36 9.89
N MET A 209 0.32 8.93 8.63
CA MET A 209 -0.07 9.70 7.44
C MET A 209 -1.58 9.69 7.17
N GLY A 210 -2.38 8.99 7.99
CA GLY A 210 -3.85 8.99 7.91
C GLY A 210 -4.48 7.85 7.08
N ALA A 211 -3.71 6.87 6.61
CA ALA A 211 -4.29 5.68 5.97
C ALA A 211 -4.84 4.67 7.00
N ARG A 212 -5.83 3.88 6.55
CA ARG A 212 -6.28 2.66 7.24
C ARG A 212 -5.29 1.54 6.94
N VAL A 213 -4.52 1.10 7.94
CA VAL A 213 -3.40 0.17 7.75
C VAL A 213 -3.61 -1.16 8.46
N GLY A 214 -3.28 -2.24 7.76
CA GLY A 214 -3.03 -3.56 8.36
C GLY A 214 -1.56 -3.95 8.22
N ILE A 215 -1.08 -4.80 9.14
CA ILE A 215 0.18 -5.52 9.00
C ILE A 215 -0.02 -7.02 9.26
N PHE A 216 0.51 -7.83 8.34
CA PHE A 216 0.52 -9.28 8.41
C PHE A 216 1.96 -9.80 8.54
N ASP A 217 2.24 -10.47 9.66
CA ASP A 217 3.50 -11.17 9.92
C ASP A 217 3.40 -12.61 9.41
N ALA A 218 4.10 -12.86 8.30
CA ALA A 218 4.13 -14.14 7.62
C ALA A 218 5.36 -15.00 7.98
N ASP A 219 6.21 -14.56 8.92
CA ASP A 219 7.32 -15.37 9.42
C ASP A 219 6.84 -16.31 10.54
N VAL A 220 6.24 -17.44 10.15
CA VAL A 220 5.75 -18.47 11.07
C VAL A 220 6.87 -19.10 11.93
N TYR A 221 8.13 -19.01 11.52
CA TYR A 221 9.25 -19.61 12.26
C TYR A 221 9.93 -18.61 13.21
N GLY A 222 9.93 -17.31 12.90
CA GLY A 222 10.45 -16.23 13.73
C GLY A 222 9.49 -15.04 13.89
N PRO A 223 8.23 -15.25 14.32
CA PRO A 223 7.21 -14.20 14.32
C PRO A 223 7.60 -13.06 15.28
N SER A 224 7.89 -11.89 14.69
CA SER A 224 8.50 -10.76 15.40
C SER A 224 7.46 -9.74 15.86
N LEU A 225 6.33 -9.63 15.15
CA LEU A 225 5.28 -8.65 15.41
C LEU A 225 4.73 -8.67 16.86
N PRO A 226 4.53 -9.84 17.53
CA PRO A 226 4.02 -9.90 18.91
C PRO A 226 5.00 -9.43 20.00
N THR A 227 6.26 -9.21 19.63
CA THR A 227 7.31 -8.63 20.51
C THR A 227 7.43 -7.14 20.24
N MET A 228 7.51 -6.76 18.96
CA MET A 228 7.64 -5.37 18.49
C MET A 228 6.42 -4.50 18.80
N VAL A 229 5.24 -5.11 18.95
CA VAL A 229 3.99 -4.41 19.25
C VAL A 229 3.29 -5.11 20.41
N SER A 230 2.84 -4.34 21.40
CA SER A 230 2.20 -4.85 22.62
C SER A 230 0.71 -4.49 22.72
N PRO A 231 -0.18 -5.16 21.94
CA PRO A 231 -1.63 -5.02 22.09
C PRO A 231 -2.11 -5.65 23.40
N GLU A 232 -3.29 -5.19 23.88
CA GLU A 232 -3.98 -5.76 25.05
C GLU A 232 -4.36 -7.22 24.81
N ASN A 233 -4.97 -7.51 23.66
CA ASN A 233 -5.34 -8.86 23.23
C ASN A 233 -4.21 -9.44 22.36
N ARG A 234 -3.42 -10.38 22.90
CA ARG A 234 -2.34 -11.08 22.16
C ARG A 234 -2.75 -12.43 21.58
N ILE A 235 -4.05 -12.63 21.36
CA ILE A 235 -4.62 -13.91 20.88
C ILE A 235 -5.56 -13.63 19.71
N LEU A 236 -5.37 -14.33 18.59
CA LEU A 236 -6.30 -14.28 17.45
C LEU A 236 -7.66 -14.85 17.85
N VAL A 237 -8.71 -14.05 17.72
CA VAL A 237 -10.09 -14.47 17.99
C VAL A 237 -10.74 -14.95 16.69
N MET A 238 -11.31 -16.14 16.68
CA MET A 238 -12.19 -16.55 15.58
C MET A 238 -13.60 -15.99 15.76
N ASN A 239 -14.17 -15.48 14.68
CA ASN A 239 -15.59 -15.15 14.59
C ASN A 239 -16.41 -16.46 14.63
N PRO A 240 -17.28 -16.68 15.63
CA PRO A 240 -17.98 -17.95 15.81
C PRO A 240 -19.03 -18.21 14.73
N GLU A 241 -19.56 -17.17 14.09
CA GLU A 241 -20.60 -17.28 13.04
C GLU A 241 -19.97 -17.46 11.66
N LYS A 242 -19.04 -16.57 11.30
CA LYS A 242 -18.42 -16.52 9.96
C LYS A 242 -17.25 -17.50 9.79
N LYS A 243 -16.68 -18.01 10.89
CA LYS A 243 -15.41 -18.79 10.94
C LYS A 243 -14.18 -18.05 10.38
N THR A 244 -14.28 -16.74 10.24
CA THR A 244 -13.19 -15.82 9.93
C THR A 244 -12.34 -15.51 11.16
N ILE A 245 -11.19 -14.88 10.96
CA ILE A 245 -10.31 -14.39 12.01
C ILE A 245 -10.58 -12.90 12.22
N ILE A 246 -10.74 -12.48 13.46
CA ILE A 246 -10.81 -11.07 13.85
C ILE A 246 -9.36 -10.61 14.08
N PRO A 247 -8.86 -9.61 13.34
CA PRO A 247 -7.51 -9.09 13.55
C PRO A 247 -7.41 -8.42 14.92
N THR A 248 -6.23 -8.47 15.53
CA THR A 248 -5.91 -7.64 16.70
C THR A 248 -5.74 -6.19 16.25
N GLU A 249 -5.89 -5.21 17.14
CA GLU A 249 -5.63 -3.80 16.83
C GLU A 249 -4.73 -3.15 17.88
N TYR A 250 -3.83 -2.25 17.45
CA TYR A 250 -3.03 -1.41 18.31
C TYR A 250 -2.82 -0.05 17.63
N LEU A 251 -3.16 1.04 18.32
CA LEU A 251 -3.03 2.42 17.83
C LEU A 251 -3.56 2.62 16.39
N GLY A 252 -4.72 2.03 16.07
CA GLY A 252 -5.38 2.14 14.76
C GLY A 252 -4.84 1.21 13.66
N VAL A 253 -3.79 0.43 13.92
CA VAL A 253 -3.24 -0.54 12.96
C VAL A 253 -3.73 -1.95 13.29
N LYS A 254 -4.26 -2.65 12.27
CA LYS A 254 -4.72 -4.03 12.39
C LYS A 254 -3.57 -5.03 12.27
N LEU A 255 -3.48 -5.97 13.18
CA LEU A 255 -2.36 -6.90 13.35
C LEU A 255 -2.82 -8.34 13.17
N VAL A 256 -2.11 -9.11 12.35
CA VAL A 256 -2.16 -10.58 12.35
C VAL A 256 -0.74 -11.14 12.31
N SER A 257 -0.46 -12.10 13.18
CA SER A 257 0.78 -12.88 13.23
C SER A 257 0.44 -14.29 13.66
N PHE A 258 1.16 -15.29 13.15
CA PHE A 258 1.07 -16.65 13.71
C PHE A 258 1.49 -16.69 15.20
N GLY A 259 2.35 -15.77 15.66
CA GLY A 259 2.70 -15.68 17.08
C GLY A 259 1.55 -15.24 18.00
N PHE A 260 0.44 -14.74 17.46
CA PHE A 260 -0.82 -14.51 18.19
C PHE A 260 -1.75 -15.76 18.20
N ALA A 261 -1.37 -16.89 17.60
CA ALA A 261 -2.21 -18.10 17.55
C ALA A 261 -2.20 -18.93 18.86
N GLY A 262 -1.54 -18.46 19.91
CA GLY A 262 -1.47 -19.11 21.23
C GLY A 262 -0.24 -20.00 21.45
N GLN A 263 -0.15 -20.66 22.60
CA GLN A 263 1.01 -21.48 22.96
C GLN A 263 1.04 -22.82 22.21
N GLY A 264 1.67 -22.83 21.05
CA GLY A 264 1.95 -24.03 20.28
C GLY A 264 3.03 -23.83 19.23
N ARG A 265 4.31 -23.89 19.61
CA ARG A 265 5.44 -24.03 18.66
C ARG A 265 5.47 -25.44 18.05
N ALA A 266 4.40 -25.82 17.36
CA ALA A 266 4.34 -27.05 16.59
C ALA A 266 5.39 -26.98 15.47
N ILE A 267 6.17 -28.06 15.29
CA ILE A 267 7.16 -28.14 14.21
C ILE A 267 6.41 -28.44 12.91
N MET A 268 5.87 -27.40 12.30
CA MET A 268 5.06 -27.49 11.09
C MET A 268 5.93 -27.79 9.87
N ARG A 269 5.52 -28.75 9.05
CA ARG A 269 6.13 -29.01 7.74
C ARG A 269 5.72 -27.91 6.75
N GLY A 270 6.64 -27.50 5.87
CA GLY A 270 6.47 -26.37 4.93
C GLY A 270 5.09 -26.25 4.27
N PRO A 271 4.51 -27.30 3.67
CA PRO A 271 3.17 -27.22 3.05
C PRO A 271 2.05 -26.80 4.02
N MET A 272 2.12 -27.21 5.30
CA MET A 272 1.17 -26.77 6.32
C MET A 272 1.40 -25.30 6.73
N VAL A 273 2.64 -24.82 6.68
CA VAL A 273 2.97 -23.42 6.95
C VAL A 273 2.38 -22.53 5.86
N SER A 274 2.59 -22.84 4.57
CA SER A 274 1.94 -22.11 3.47
C SER A 274 0.42 -22.14 3.57
N GLY A 275 -0.18 -23.26 3.98
CA GLY A 275 -1.62 -23.39 4.22
C GLY A 275 -2.14 -22.46 5.33
N VAL A 276 -1.45 -22.43 6.48
CA VAL A 276 -1.82 -21.53 7.60
C VAL A 276 -1.61 -20.07 7.22
N ILE A 277 -0.50 -19.70 6.59
CA ILE A 277 -0.25 -18.33 6.14
C ILE A 277 -1.36 -17.86 5.17
N ASN A 278 -1.74 -18.71 4.21
CA ASN A 278 -2.84 -18.44 3.30
C ASN A 278 -4.17 -18.23 4.04
N GLN A 279 -4.51 -19.12 4.99
CA GLN A 279 -5.72 -18.98 5.81
C GLN A 279 -5.71 -17.67 6.63
N LEU A 280 -4.63 -17.40 7.38
CA LEU A 280 -4.49 -16.18 8.19
C LEU A 280 -4.67 -14.90 7.34
N LEU A 281 -4.16 -14.90 6.11
CA LEU A 281 -4.22 -13.74 5.23
C LEU A 281 -5.59 -13.58 4.55
N THR A 282 -6.20 -14.68 4.08
CA THR A 282 -7.41 -14.64 3.22
C THR A 282 -8.73 -14.73 3.99
N THR A 283 -8.73 -15.30 5.21
CA THR A 283 -9.94 -15.45 6.05
C THR A 283 -9.98 -14.47 7.23
N THR A 284 -9.13 -13.44 7.25
CA THR A 284 -9.18 -12.36 8.25
C THR A 284 -10.14 -11.27 7.84
N GLU A 285 -10.91 -10.74 8.80
CA GLU A 285 -11.79 -9.58 8.63
C GLU A 285 -10.99 -8.27 8.67
N TRP A 286 -10.09 -8.09 7.69
CA TRP A 286 -9.29 -6.87 7.53
C TRP A 286 -10.17 -5.62 7.40
N GLY A 287 -11.34 -5.75 6.76
CA GLY A 287 -12.23 -4.64 6.44
C GLY A 287 -11.64 -3.77 5.32
N GLU A 288 -12.09 -2.52 5.22
CA GLU A 288 -11.49 -1.58 4.28
C GLU A 288 -10.12 -1.11 4.78
N LEU A 289 -9.09 -1.34 3.98
CA LEU A 289 -7.70 -0.92 4.25
C LEU A 289 -7.13 -0.21 3.02
N ASP A 290 -6.44 0.89 3.24
CA ASP A 290 -5.73 1.60 2.18
C ASP A 290 -4.36 0.95 1.92
N TYR A 291 -3.73 0.37 2.95
CA TYR A 291 -2.48 -0.39 2.83
C TYR A 291 -2.48 -1.62 3.73
N LEU A 292 -2.11 -2.78 3.18
CA LEU A 292 -1.72 -3.96 3.94
C LEU A 292 -0.22 -4.20 3.77
N VAL A 293 0.55 -4.06 4.85
CA VAL A 293 1.98 -4.39 4.88
C VAL A 293 2.16 -5.87 5.19
N VAL A 294 2.87 -6.61 4.35
CA VAL A 294 3.18 -8.03 4.56
C VAL A 294 4.66 -8.16 4.91
N ASP A 295 4.96 -8.54 6.16
CA ASP A 295 6.31 -8.88 6.60
C ASP A 295 6.62 -10.32 6.17
N MET A 296 7.29 -10.46 5.02
CA MET A 296 7.53 -11.76 4.36
C MET A 296 8.47 -12.64 5.19
N PRO A 297 8.38 -13.99 5.15
CA PRO A 297 9.42 -14.85 5.72
C PRO A 297 10.76 -14.61 4.99
N PRO A 298 11.93 -14.78 5.63
CA PRO A 298 13.24 -14.44 5.05
C PRO A 298 13.69 -15.37 3.92
N GLY A 299 14.53 -14.85 3.01
CA GLY A 299 15.21 -15.60 1.95
C GLY A 299 14.63 -15.33 0.56
N THR A 300 14.60 -16.37 -0.28
CA THR A 300 13.90 -16.44 -1.58
C THR A 300 13.32 -17.85 -1.81
N GLY A 301 12.80 -18.46 -0.74
CA GLY A 301 12.31 -19.84 -0.74
C GLY A 301 10.83 -19.98 -1.10
N ASP A 302 10.37 -21.22 -1.28
CA ASP A 302 9.04 -21.55 -1.81
C ASP A 302 7.87 -20.90 -1.07
N ILE A 303 8.01 -20.61 0.23
CA ILE A 303 6.97 -19.94 1.03
C ILE A 303 6.75 -18.49 0.54
N GLN A 304 7.82 -17.75 0.22
CA GLN A 304 7.69 -16.41 -0.39
C GLN A 304 7.05 -16.50 -1.78
N LEU A 305 7.45 -17.47 -2.61
CA LEU A 305 6.90 -17.65 -3.95
C LEU A 305 5.40 -17.98 -3.87
N THR A 306 5.01 -18.89 -2.97
CA THR A 306 3.61 -19.27 -2.74
C THR A 306 2.78 -18.06 -2.28
N LEU A 307 3.30 -17.25 -1.35
CA LEU A 307 2.67 -16.00 -0.92
C LEU A 307 2.43 -15.05 -2.10
N CYS A 308 3.44 -14.80 -2.93
CA CYS A 308 3.31 -13.90 -4.09
C CYS A 308 2.41 -14.45 -5.21
N GLN A 309 2.12 -15.76 -5.22
CA GLN A 309 1.16 -16.38 -6.15
C GLN A 309 -0.29 -16.31 -5.65
N VAL A 310 -0.50 -16.28 -4.33
CA VAL A 310 -1.82 -16.17 -3.69
C VAL A 310 -2.28 -14.71 -3.55
N VAL A 311 -1.33 -13.77 -3.45
CA VAL A 311 -1.58 -12.39 -3.03
C VAL A 311 -1.28 -11.40 -4.16
N PRO A 312 -2.20 -10.49 -4.53
CA PRO A 312 -1.98 -9.46 -5.53
C PRO A 312 -1.11 -8.32 -4.97
N LEU A 313 0.19 -8.56 -4.84
CA LEU A 313 1.15 -7.58 -4.33
C LEU A 313 1.24 -6.38 -5.28
N THR A 314 0.92 -5.19 -4.76
CA THR A 314 0.98 -3.92 -5.50
C THR A 314 2.41 -3.44 -5.68
N ALA A 315 3.25 -3.65 -4.66
CA ALA A 315 4.63 -3.21 -4.62
C ALA A 315 5.46 -4.03 -3.62
N ALA A 316 6.79 -4.00 -3.78
CA ALA A 316 7.75 -4.61 -2.86
C ALA A 316 8.79 -3.60 -2.35
N VAL A 317 9.15 -3.71 -1.07
CA VAL A 317 10.25 -2.98 -0.42
C VAL A 317 11.31 -3.99 0.01
N ILE A 318 12.56 -3.81 -0.44
CA ILE A 318 13.65 -4.74 -0.18
C ILE A 318 14.51 -4.23 0.98
N VAL A 319 14.61 -5.01 2.05
CA VAL A 319 15.44 -4.69 3.22
C VAL A 319 16.75 -5.48 3.15
N THR A 320 17.87 -4.79 3.34
CA THR A 320 19.23 -5.33 3.20
C THR A 320 20.20 -4.64 4.18
N THR A 321 21.50 -4.90 4.06
CA THR A 321 22.58 -4.22 4.81
C THR A 321 23.72 -3.83 3.86
N PRO A 322 24.61 -2.87 4.23
CA PRO A 322 25.68 -2.37 3.36
C PRO A 322 26.74 -3.38 2.87
N GLN A 323 26.67 -4.62 3.35
CA GLN A 323 27.70 -5.62 3.08
C GLN A 323 27.68 -6.00 1.60
N LYS A 324 28.83 -5.98 0.91
CA LYS A 324 28.94 -6.36 -0.52
C LYS A 324 28.31 -7.72 -0.86
N LEU A 325 28.29 -8.66 0.09
CA LEU A 325 27.64 -9.96 -0.10
C LEU A 325 26.10 -9.88 -0.13
N ALA A 326 25.50 -8.88 0.53
CA ALA A 326 24.06 -8.65 0.52
C ALA A 326 23.55 -8.05 -0.80
N PHE A 327 24.41 -7.38 -1.59
CA PHE A 327 24.10 -6.97 -2.97
C PHE A 327 23.57 -8.13 -3.83
N ILE A 328 24.25 -9.28 -3.75
CA ILE A 328 23.88 -10.50 -4.48
C ILE A 328 22.49 -11.00 -4.06
N ASP A 329 22.08 -10.72 -2.83
CA ASP A 329 20.79 -11.14 -2.29
C ASP A 329 19.68 -10.14 -2.64
N VAL A 330 19.95 -8.83 -2.64
CA VAL A 330 19.06 -7.81 -3.25
C VAL A 330 18.80 -8.15 -4.72
N ALA A 331 19.84 -8.46 -5.49
CA ALA A 331 19.74 -8.86 -6.88
C ALA A 331 18.85 -10.11 -7.09
N LYS A 332 18.85 -11.07 -6.16
CA LYS A 332 17.91 -12.22 -6.18
C LYS A 332 16.48 -11.76 -5.89
N GLY A 333 16.28 -10.95 -4.85
CA GLY A 333 14.96 -10.45 -4.45
C GLY A 333 14.27 -9.65 -5.55
N VAL A 334 14.99 -8.70 -6.17
CA VAL A 334 14.46 -7.92 -7.29
C VAL A 334 14.11 -8.81 -8.50
N ARG A 335 14.97 -9.78 -8.85
CA ARG A 335 14.67 -10.75 -9.91
C ARG A 335 13.49 -11.67 -9.58
N MET A 336 13.28 -11.98 -8.30
CA MET A 336 12.14 -12.78 -7.83
C MET A 336 10.83 -11.99 -8.02
N PHE A 337 10.74 -10.77 -7.50
CA PHE A 337 9.55 -9.93 -7.64
C PHE A 337 9.29 -9.53 -9.10
N SER A 338 10.32 -9.26 -9.90
CA SER A 338 10.22 -9.04 -11.34
C SER A 338 9.58 -10.24 -12.07
N LYS A 339 10.01 -11.48 -11.79
CA LYS A 339 9.37 -12.69 -12.33
C LYS A 339 7.91 -12.84 -11.88
N LEU A 340 7.60 -12.41 -10.65
CA LEU A 340 6.28 -12.44 -10.04
C LEU A 340 5.42 -11.21 -10.39
N LYS A 341 5.92 -10.32 -11.26
CA LYS A 341 5.20 -9.17 -11.82
C LYS A 341 4.90 -8.05 -10.80
N VAL A 342 5.66 -8.03 -9.71
CA VAL A 342 5.59 -7.05 -8.62
C VAL A 342 6.72 -6.03 -8.77
N PRO A 343 6.45 -4.71 -8.80
CA PRO A 343 7.49 -3.69 -8.85
C PRO A 343 8.18 -3.52 -7.48
N CYS A 344 9.52 -3.56 -7.47
CA CYS A 344 10.30 -3.15 -6.30
C CYS A 344 10.38 -1.62 -6.27
N VAL A 345 9.69 -0.98 -5.32
CA VAL A 345 9.54 0.49 -5.28
C VAL A 345 10.61 1.18 -4.45
N ALA A 346 11.22 0.49 -3.48
CA ALA A 346 12.26 1.03 -2.62
C ALA A 346 13.22 -0.05 -2.11
N VAL A 347 14.46 0.37 -1.80
CA VAL A 347 15.48 -0.46 -1.14
C VAL A 347 15.94 0.24 0.13
N VAL A 348 15.98 -0.50 1.25
CA VAL A 348 16.38 0.00 2.56
C VAL A 348 17.68 -0.69 2.98
N GLU A 349 18.81 0.02 2.89
CA GLU A 349 20.10 -0.41 3.48
C GLU A 349 20.05 -0.13 4.99
N ASN A 350 19.63 -1.11 5.77
CA ASN A 350 19.56 -1.02 7.23
C ASN A 350 20.94 -1.24 7.88
N MET A 351 21.11 -0.73 9.10
CA MET A 351 22.36 -0.77 9.87
C MET A 351 23.54 -0.07 9.15
N SER A 352 23.25 0.99 8.41
CA SER A 352 24.18 1.55 7.42
C SER A 352 25.36 2.32 8.02
N HIS A 353 25.07 3.14 9.02
CA HIS A 353 26.05 4.01 9.65
C HIS A 353 25.70 4.26 11.12
N PHE A 354 26.62 4.80 11.90
CA PHE A 354 26.32 5.38 13.21
C PHE A 354 27.17 6.62 13.46
N ASP A 355 26.61 7.57 14.21
CA ASP A 355 27.30 8.81 14.56
C ASP A 355 27.78 8.77 16.01
N ALA A 356 29.07 9.05 16.20
CA ALA A 356 29.76 9.14 17.48
C ALA A 356 30.88 10.19 17.40
N ASP A 357 31.18 10.89 18.48
CA ASP A 357 32.28 11.87 18.57
C ASP A 357 32.30 12.93 17.42
N GLY A 358 31.11 13.30 16.93
CA GLY A 358 30.93 14.23 15.80
C GLY A 358 31.30 13.66 14.43
N LYS A 359 31.37 12.33 14.27
CA LYS A 359 31.77 11.62 13.03
C LYS A 359 30.81 10.47 12.70
N ARG A 360 30.58 10.28 11.40
CA ARG A 360 29.78 9.18 10.84
C ARG A 360 30.66 7.99 10.49
N TYR A 361 30.38 6.84 11.11
CA TYR A 361 31.11 5.58 10.92
C TYR A 361 30.27 4.58 10.13
N TYR A 362 30.91 3.82 9.24
CA TYR A 362 30.27 2.85 8.33
C TYR A 362 30.80 1.43 8.63
N PRO A 363 30.30 0.73 9.67
CA PRO A 363 30.90 -0.51 10.16
C PRO A 363 30.87 -1.67 9.15
N PHE A 364 29.93 -1.64 8.20
CA PHE A 364 29.80 -2.64 7.14
C PHE A 364 30.28 -2.13 5.76
N GLY A 365 30.92 -0.96 5.71
CA GLY A 365 31.24 -0.24 4.49
C GLY A 365 30.12 0.71 4.03
N ARG A 366 30.38 1.51 2.99
CA ARG A 366 29.45 2.52 2.44
C ARG A 366 28.39 1.95 1.48
N GLY A 367 27.98 0.71 1.70
CA GLY A 367 26.92 0.08 0.94
C GLY A 367 27.27 -0.32 -0.48
N SER A 368 26.22 -0.73 -1.17
CA SER A 368 26.20 -1.01 -2.61
C SER A 368 24.90 -0.52 -3.27
N GLY A 369 24.05 0.23 -2.54
CA GLY A 369 22.77 0.72 -3.02
C GLY A 369 22.84 1.51 -4.32
N SER A 370 23.90 2.30 -4.58
CA SER A 370 24.08 2.98 -5.88
C SER A 370 24.17 1.99 -7.05
N GLN A 371 24.84 0.85 -6.86
CA GLN A 371 24.88 -0.23 -7.85
C GLN A 371 23.52 -0.92 -8.01
N VAL A 372 22.65 -0.86 -6.99
CA VAL A 372 21.27 -1.37 -7.08
C VAL A 372 20.42 -0.42 -7.91
N VAL A 373 20.56 0.89 -7.73
CA VAL A 373 19.94 1.92 -8.57
C VAL A 373 20.37 1.75 -10.02
N GLU A 374 21.68 1.67 -10.28
CA GLU A 374 22.24 1.49 -11.64
C GLU A 374 21.82 0.17 -12.30
N GLN A 375 21.88 -0.97 -11.60
CA GLN A 375 21.62 -2.28 -12.21
C GLN A 375 20.13 -2.62 -12.33
N PHE A 376 19.27 -2.09 -11.47
CA PHE A 376 17.86 -2.50 -11.38
C PHE A 376 16.85 -1.36 -11.61
N GLY A 377 17.31 -0.12 -11.78
CA GLY A 377 16.43 1.02 -12.08
C GLY A 377 15.48 1.40 -10.94
N ILE A 378 15.75 0.97 -9.70
CA ILE A 378 14.97 1.35 -8.52
C ILE A 378 15.56 2.65 -7.98
N PRO A 379 14.92 3.82 -8.15
CA PRO A 379 15.55 5.11 -7.83
C PRO A 379 15.59 5.42 -6.33
N ASN A 380 14.73 4.75 -5.54
CA ASN A 380 14.49 5.10 -4.14
C ASN A 380 15.32 4.19 -3.23
N LEU A 381 16.46 4.70 -2.78
CA LEU A 381 17.35 4.08 -1.80
C LEU A 381 17.30 4.87 -0.49
N PHE A 382 17.16 4.16 0.64
CA PHE A 382 17.14 4.75 1.97
C PHE A 382 18.11 4.02 2.90
N ASP A 383 18.97 4.75 3.60
CA ASP A 383 19.90 4.17 4.59
C ASP A 383 19.49 4.48 6.04
N LEU A 384 19.21 3.41 6.82
CA LEU A 384 18.84 3.53 8.24
C LEU A 384 20.06 3.38 9.16
N PRO A 385 20.24 4.24 10.17
CA PRO A 385 21.37 4.18 11.09
C PRO A 385 21.25 3.07 12.14
N ILE A 386 22.40 2.64 12.68
CA ILE A 386 22.46 1.84 13.91
C ILE A 386 22.19 2.77 15.10
N ARG A 387 20.96 2.74 15.61
CA ARG A 387 20.53 3.53 16.78
C ARG A 387 20.08 2.60 17.92
N PRO A 388 20.53 2.85 19.17
CA PRO A 388 20.06 2.11 20.34
C PRO A 388 18.54 2.19 20.54
N THR A 389 17.92 3.34 20.19
CA THR A 389 16.47 3.55 20.23
C THR A 389 15.75 2.60 19.27
N LEU A 390 16.08 2.67 17.98
CA LEU A 390 15.51 1.79 16.94
C LEU A 390 15.70 0.30 17.28
N SER A 391 16.86 -0.08 17.82
CA SER A 391 17.09 -1.45 18.30
C SER A 391 16.18 -1.82 19.48
N ALA A 392 16.09 -0.97 20.50
CA ALA A 392 15.24 -1.19 21.68
C ALA A 392 13.74 -1.13 21.36
N SER A 393 13.33 -0.40 20.32
CA SER A 393 11.93 -0.35 19.86
C SER A 393 11.39 -1.75 19.52
N GLY A 394 12.26 -2.64 19.01
CA GLY A 394 11.92 -4.02 18.67
C GLY A 394 11.57 -4.90 19.88
N ASP A 395 12.11 -4.57 21.05
CA ASP A 395 11.89 -5.28 22.32
C ASP A 395 10.89 -4.55 23.24
N SER A 396 10.66 -3.25 23.02
CA SER A 396 9.82 -2.39 23.89
C SER A 396 8.32 -2.63 23.76
N GLY A 397 7.86 -3.23 22.67
CA GLY A 397 6.44 -3.31 22.32
C GLY A 397 5.83 -2.04 21.74
N THR A 398 6.64 -1.01 21.44
CA THR A 398 6.23 0.25 20.79
C THR A 398 7.19 0.59 19.64
N PRO A 399 6.71 0.83 18.41
CA PRO A 399 7.58 1.19 17.27
C PRO A 399 8.33 2.51 17.47
N GLU A 400 9.54 2.63 16.92
CA GLU A 400 10.35 3.87 16.94
C GLU A 400 9.56 5.08 16.43
N VAL A 401 8.82 4.93 15.33
CA VAL A 401 8.01 6.02 14.73
C VAL A 401 6.84 6.49 15.60
N VAL A 402 6.47 5.69 16.61
CA VAL A 402 5.46 6.04 17.62
C VAL A 402 6.14 6.60 18.88
N ALA A 403 7.33 6.09 19.24
CA ALA A 403 8.07 6.48 20.44
C ALA A 403 8.79 7.84 20.29
N ASP A 404 9.36 8.13 19.12
CA ASP A 404 9.94 9.44 18.76
C ASP A 404 9.52 9.87 17.34
N PRO A 405 8.30 10.41 17.15
CA PRO A 405 7.79 10.81 15.83
C PRO A 405 8.57 11.95 15.15
N LEU A 406 9.47 12.64 15.86
CA LEU A 406 10.25 13.78 15.37
C LEU A 406 11.74 13.45 15.15
N GLY A 407 12.18 12.26 15.56
CA GLY A 407 13.56 11.78 15.43
C GLY A 407 14.05 11.62 13.99
N GLU A 408 15.38 11.53 13.82
CA GLU A 408 16.04 11.33 12.52
C GLU A 408 15.55 10.05 11.84
N VAL A 409 15.48 8.94 12.58
CA VAL A 409 14.99 7.63 12.09
C VAL A 409 13.53 7.72 11.62
N SER A 410 12.69 8.43 12.37
CA SER A 410 11.27 8.58 12.05
C SER A 410 11.02 9.45 10.82
N LYS A 411 11.89 10.43 10.55
CA LYS A 411 11.90 11.16 9.28
C LYS A 411 12.29 10.26 8.11
N THR A 412 13.34 9.44 8.24
CA THR A 412 13.68 8.46 7.20
C THR A 412 12.53 7.48 6.94
N PHE A 413 11.79 7.07 7.98
CA PHE A 413 10.57 6.28 7.78
C PHE A 413 9.44 7.05 7.12
N GLN A 414 9.23 8.33 7.44
CA GLN A 414 8.31 9.23 6.72
C GLN A 414 8.69 9.33 5.24
N ASP A 415 9.96 9.49 4.89
CA ASP A 415 10.45 9.53 3.51
C ASP A 415 10.20 8.19 2.76
N ILE A 416 10.43 7.05 3.42
CA ILE A 416 10.07 5.72 2.88
C ILE A 416 8.55 5.60 2.69
N GLY A 417 7.75 6.08 3.64
CA GLY A 417 6.29 6.09 3.59
C GLY A 417 5.75 6.92 2.41
N ILE A 418 6.25 8.16 2.27
CA ILE A 418 6.02 9.05 1.13
C ILE A 418 6.32 8.33 -0.17
N CYS A 419 7.53 7.77 -0.32
CA CYS A 419 7.91 7.02 -1.50
C CYS A 419 6.96 5.85 -1.80
N VAL A 420 6.59 5.02 -0.82
CA VAL A 420 5.66 3.90 -1.02
C VAL A 420 4.28 4.40 -1.46
N VAL A 421 3.77 5.48 -0.85
CA VAL A 421 2.49 6.11 -1.23
C VAL A 421 2.53 6.59 -2.69
N GLN A 422 3.53 7.39 -3.05
CA GLN A 422 3.72 7.95 -4.38
C GLN A 422 3.85 6.86 -5.45
N GLN A 423 4.71 5.86 -5.22
CA GLN A 423 4.96 4.80 -6.19
C GLN A 423 3.71 3.92 -6.37
N CYS A 424 2.95 3.60 -5.31
CA CYS A 424 1.67 2.92 -5.45
C CYS A 424 0.63 3.75 -6.23
N ALA A 425 0.63 5.08 -6.10
CA ALA A 425 -0.27 5.94 -6.85
C ALA A 425 0.08 5.99 -8.35
N LYS A 426 1.39 6.11 -8.69
CA LYS A 426 1.91 6.03 -10.07
C LYS A 426 1.62 4.67 -10.70
N ILE A 427 1.90 3.59 -9.97
CA ILE A 427 1.56 2.22 -10.36
C ILE A 427 0.07 2.12 -10.70
N ARG A 428 -0.82 2.67 -9.85
CA ARG A 428 -2.27 2.57 -10.06
C ARG A 428 -2.74 3.27 -11.34
N GLN A 429 -2.21 4.45 -11.65
CA GLN A 429 -2.51 5.11 -12.93
C GLN A 429 -1.97 4.29 -14.11
N GLN A 430 -0.78 3.69 -14.01
CA GLN A 430 -0.23 2.83 -15.06
C GLN A 430 -1.09 1.58 -15.34
N VAL A 431 -1.89 1.09 -14.39
CA VAL A 431 -2.86 -0.01 -14.62
C VAL A 431 -4.14 0.43 -15.37
N SER A 432 -4.30 1.70 -15.74
CA SER A 432 -5.36 2.09 -16.70
C SER A 432 -5.05 1.65 -18.14
N THR A 433 -3.92 0.97 -18.36
CA THR A 433 -3.50 0.32 -19.61
C THR A 433 -4.37 -0.91 -19.94
N ALA A 434 -5.64 -0.67 -20.25
CA ALA A 434 -6.60 -1.71 -20.59
C ALA A 434 -6.34 -2.27 -21.99
N VAL A 435 -5.93 -3.55 -22.05
CA VAL A 435 -5.79 -4.32 -23.30
C VAL A 435 -6.91 -5.35 -23.38
N THR A 436 -7.72 -5.28 -24.42
CA THR A 436 -8.87 -6.18 -24.63
C THR A 436 -8.99 -6.58 -26.10
N TYR A 437 -9.60 -7.74 -26.38
CA TYR A 437 -9.84 -8.19 -27.74
C TYR A 437 -11.29 -7.88 -28.16
N ASP A 438 -11.46 -7.08 -29.21
CA ASP A 438 -12.76 -6.65 -29.73
C ASP A 438 -13.18 -7.52 -30.91
N LYS A 439 -13.94 -8.58 -30.60
CA LYS A 439 -14.44 -9.56 -31.58
C LYS A 439 -15.31 -8.95 -32.68
N SER A 440 -15.83 -7.73 -32.51
CA SER A 440 -16.69 -7.08 -33.51
C SER A 440 -15.91 -6.45 -34.68
N ILE A 441 -14.60 -6.22 -34.48
CA ILE A 441 -13.67 -5.61 -35.44
C ILE A 441 -12.37 -6.41 -35.61
N LYS A 442 -12.28 -7.61 -34.99
CA LYS A 442 -11.10 -8.50 -34.99
C LYS A 442 -9.79 -7.80 -34.61
N ALA A 443 -9.82 -6.88 -33.65
CA ALA A 443 -8.65 -6.09 -33.25
C ALA A 443 -8.37 -6.16 -31.74
N ILE A 444 -7.08 -6.10 -31.37
CA ILE A 444 -6.66 -5.92 -29.98
C ILE A 444 -6.68 -4.40 -29.70
N ARG A 445 -7.56 -3.97 -28.81
CA ARG A 445 -7.69 -2.60 -28.34
C ARG A 445 -6.73 -2.37 -27.17
N VAL A 446 -5.91 -1.33 -27.27
CA VAL A 446 -4.94 -0.93 -26.24
C VAL A 446 -5.24 0.51 -25.81
N LYS A 447 -5.76 0.71 -24.59
CA LYS A 447 -5.68 2.01 -23.91
C LYS A 447 -4.32 2.12 -23.21
N VAL A 448 -3.78 3.33 -23.12
CA VAL A 448 -2.53 3.71 -22.45
C VAL A 448 -2.85 4.81 -21.43
N PRO A 449 -2.09 5.00 -20.33
CA PRO A 449 -2.47 5.94 -19.28
C PRO A 449 -2.51 7.40 -19.77
N ASP A 450 -1.51 7.79 -20.56
CA ASP A 450 -1.30 9.17 -21.03
C ASP A 450 -2.08 9.50 -22.32
N SER A 451 -3.10 8.69 -22.66
CA SER A 451 -3.89 8.84 -23.89
C SER A 451 -5.36 8.51 -23.65
N ASP A 452 -6.25 9.49 -23.87
CA ASP A 452 -7.68 9.24 -23.81
C ASP A 452 -8.17 8.26 -24.87
N GLU A 453 -7.57 8.34 -26.07
CA GLU A 453 -7.83 7.42 -27.17
C GLU A 453 -7.10 6.09 -26.97
N ALA A 454 -7.84 5.00 -27.16
CA ALA A 454 -7.29 3.65 -27.23
C ALA A 454 -7.02 3.30 -28.70
N PHE A 455 -5.78 2.90 -29.03
CA PHE A 455 -5.44 2.47 -30.38
C PHE A 455 -5.77 0.98 -30.60
N LEU A 456 -5.78 0.58 -31.87
CA LEU A 456 -6.03 -0.79 -32.30
C LEU A 456 -4.75 -1.41 -32.85
N LEU A 457 -4.53 -2.68 -32.56
CA LEU A 457 -3.47 -3.52 -33.12
C LEU A 457 -4.09 -4.73 -33.82
N HIS A 458 -3.51 -5.12 -34.95
CA HIS A 458 -3.90 -6.35 -35.64
C HIS A 458 -3.38 -7.58 -34.87
N PRO A 459 -4.21 -8.60 -34.57
CA PRO A 459 -3.77 -9.77 -33.79
C PRO A 459 -2.55 -10.47 -34.37
N ALA A 460 -2.54 -10.74 -35.68
CA ALA A 460 -1.40 -11.35 -36.36
C ALA A 460 -0.12 -10.50 -36.22
N THR A 461 -0.21 -9.18 -36.22
CA THR A 461 0.94 -8.28 -36.05
C THR A 461 1.46 -8.31 -34.61
N VAL A 462 0.60 -8.48 -33.60
CA VAL A 462 1.03 -8.69 -32.20
C VAL A 462 1.72 -10.06 -32.04
N ARG A 463 1.16 -11.13 -32.61
CA ARG A 463 1.75 -12.48 -32.58
C ARG A 463 3.10 -12.54 -33.32
N ARG A 464 3.20 -11.91 -34.51
CA ARG A 464 4.43 -11.79 -35.31
C ARG A 464 5.51 -10.93 -34.63
N ASN A 465 5.15 -10.07 -33.68
CA ASN A 465 6.11 -9.29 -32.88
C ASN A 465 6.53 -9.97 -31.57
N ASP A 466 6.22 -11.24 -31.33
CA ASP A 466 6.70 -11.91 -30.11
C ASP A 466 8.24 -11.95 -30.03
N ARG A 467 8.76 -11.55 -28.86
CA ARG A 467 10.18 -11.49 -28.50
C ARG A 467 10.55 -12.44 -27.35
N SER A 468 9.67 -13.38 -27.00
CA SER A 468 9.96 -14.42 -26.01
C SER A 468 11.16 -15.30 -26.40
N ALA A 469 11.79 -15.96 -25.43
CA ALA A 469 12.94 -16.85 -25.67
C ALA A 469 12.64 -18.07 -26.57
N GLN A 470 11.36 -18.40 -26.78
CA GLN A 470 10.96 -19.46 -27.73
C GLN A 470 10.86 -18.92 -29.17
N SER A 471 10.57 -17.62 -29.35
CA SER A 471 10.40 -16.94 -30.64
C SER A 471 11.65 -16.19 -31.14
N VAL A 472 12.71 -16.12 -30.33
CA VAL A 472 14.00 -15.47 -30.65
C VAL A 472 15.15 -16.44 -30.39
N ASP A 473 16.23 -16.36 -31.17
CA ASP A 473 17.44 -17.14 -30.90
C ASP A 473 18.31 -16.53 -29.79
N GLU A 474 18.76 -17.38 -28.86
CA GLU A 474 19.45 -16.96 -27.64
C GLU A 474 20.89 -16.48 -27.89
N TRP A 475 21.49 -16.79 -29.05
CA TRP A 475 22.87 -16.43 -29.38
C TRP A 475 23.01 -15.38 -30.48
N THR A 476 22.08 -15.34 -31.44
CA THR A 476 22.08 -14.31 -32.51
C THR A 476 21.13 -13.15 -32.24
N GLY A 477 20.09 -13.35 -31.42
CA GLY A 477 19.01 -12.38 -31.24
C GLY A 477 18.05 -12.29 -32.44
N GLU A 478 18.21 -13.14 -33.45
CA GLU A 478 17.34 -13.17 -34.64
C GLU A 478 15.98 -13.81 -34.32
N GLN A 479 14.93 -13.36 -35.00
CA GLN A 479 13.58 -13.85 -34.77
C GLN A 479 13.35 -15.18 -35.49
N LYS A 480 12.91 -16.19 -34.73
CA LYS A 480 12.67 -17.56 -35.24
C LYS A 480 11.38 -17.66 -36.06
N LEU A 481 10.35 -16.90 -35.67
CA LEU A 481 9.08 -16.80 -36.40
C LEU A 481 9.28 -16.16 -37.78
N GLN A 482 8.92 -16.89 -38.83
CA GLN A 482 8.75 -16.33 -40.16
C GLN A 482 7.36 -15.72 -40.32
N PHE A 483 7.21 -14.76 -41.23
CA PHE A 483 5.92 -14.08 -41.51
C PHE A 483 4.79 -15.08 -41.85
N ALA A 484 5.13 -16.18 -42.53
CA ALA A 484 4.21 -17.22 -42.96
C ALA A 484 3.75 -18.18 -41.84
N ASP A 485 4.42 -18.19 -40.68
CA ASP A 485 4.09 -19.10 -39.56
C ASP A 485 2.86 -18.65 -38.78
N VAL A 486 2.41 -17.40 -38.98
CA VAL A 486 1.29 -16.78 -38.26
C VAL A 486 0.14 -16.47 -39.23
N PRO A 487 -1.02 -17.15 -39.11
CA PRO A 487 -2.21 -16.84 -39.89
C PRO A 487 -2.67 -15.39 -39.71
N GLU A 488 -3.22 -14.79 -40.76
CA GLU A 488 -3.70 -13.40 -40.72
C GLU A 488 -4.98 -13.27 -39.89
N ASP A 489 -5.79 -14.32 -39.85
CA ASP A 489 -7.07 -14.43 -39.15
C ASP A 489 -6.95 -14.97 -37.71
N ILE A 490 -5.72 -15.10 -37.18
CA ILE A 490 -5.47 -15.59 -35.81
C ILE A 490 -6.18 -14.71 -34.77
N GLU A 491 -7.03 -15.32 -33.94
CA GLU A 491 -7.70 -14.63 -32.83
C GLU A 491 -7.11 -15.09 -31.48
N PRO A 492 -6.88 -14.20 -30.50
CA PRO A 492 -6.44 -14.61 -29.18
C PRO A 492 -7.58 -15.33 -28.45
N GLU A 493 -7.27 -16.50 -27.87
CA GLU A 493 -8.23 -17.27 -27.06
C GLU A 493 -8.55 -16.54 -25.76
N GLU A 494 -7.51 -15.95 -25.15
CA GLU A 494 -7.59 -15.24 -23.88
C GLU A 494 -6.53 -14.14 -23.80
N ILE A 495 -6.89 -12.99 -23.22
CA ILE A 495 -5.94 -11.95 -22.80
C ILE A 495 -6.09 -11.78 -21.29
N ARG A 496 -5.01 -11.99 -20.54
CA ARG A 496 -4.94 -11.71 -19.09
C ARG A 496 -3.92 -10.61 -18.79
N PRO A 497 -4.27 -9.55 -18.06
CA PRO A 497 -3.29 -8.59 -17.58
C PRO A 497 -2.30 -9.28 -16.62
N MET A 498 -1.04 -8.87 -16.67
CA MET A 498 0.09 -9.57 -16.04
C MET A 498 0.86 -8.59 -15.15
N GLY A 499 0.16 -8.07 -14.13
CA GLY A 499 0.61 -6.91 -13.39
C GLY A 499 0.63 -5.67 -14.28
N ASN A 500 1.52 -4.73 -13.98
CA ASN A 500 1.43 -3.35 -14.51
C ASN A 500 2.41 -3.06 -15.66
N TYR A 501 3.05 -4.11 -16.22
CA TYR A 501 4.07 -3.98 -17.26
C TYR A 501 3.80 -4.80 -18.52
N ALA A 502 2.85 -5.75 -18.50
CA ALA A 502 2.59 -6.65 -19.62
C ALA A 502 1.19 -7.28 -19.57
N VAL A 503 0.82 -7.95 -20.66
CA VAL A 503 -0.28 -8.93 -20.70
C VAL A 503 0.23 -10.33 -21.09
N SER A 504 -0.51 -11.37 -20.72
CA SER A 504 -0.43 -12.69 -21.35
C SER A 504 -1.50 -12.77 -22.42
N ILE A 505 -1.13 -13.21 -23.62
CA ILE A 505 -2.04 -13.54 -24.71
C ILE A 505 -1.88 -15.03 -25.00
N THR A 506 -2.97 -15.79 -24.83
CA THR A 506 -3.04 -17.20 -25.21
C THR A 506 -3.54 -17.30 -26.64
N TRP A 507 -2.81 -18.02 -27.48
CA TRP A 507 -3.03 -18.11 -28.92
C TRP A 507 -3.40 -19.55 -29.36
N PRO A 508 -4.18 -19.74 -30.44
CA PRO A 508 -4.63 -21.06 -30.89
C PRO A 508 -3.53 -21.99 -31.42
N ASP A 509 -2.30 -21.48 -31.60
CA ASP A 509 -1.09 -22.28 -31.89
C ASP A 509 -0.52 -22.96 -30.63
N GLY A 510 -1.19 -22.82 -29.48
CA GLY A 510 -0.77 -23.32 -28.17
C GLY A 510 0.23 -22.40 -27.46
N PHE A 511 0.51 -21.22 -28.02
CA PHE A 511 1.51 -20.30 -27.48
C PHE A 511 0.91 -19.33 -26.45
N SER A 512 1.62 -19.08 -25.35
CA SER A 512 1.27 -18.00 -24.42
C SER A 512 2.32 -16.90 -24.49
N GLN A 513 2.02 -15.87 -25.28
CA GLN A 513 2.87 -14.71 -25.47
C GLN A 513 2.76 -13.79 -24.24
N ILE A 514 3.89 -13.38 -23.66
CA ILE A 514 3.93 -12.25 -22.74
C ILE A 514 4.29 -11.02 -23.57
N ALA A 515 3.35 -10.09 -23.71
CA ALA A 515 3.52 -8.85 -24.45
C ALA A 515 3.60 -7.66 -23.48
N PRO A 516 4.79 -7.07 -23.27
CA PRO A 516 4.98 -5.85 -22.49
C PRO A 516 4.19 -4.65 -23.04
N TYR A 517 3.73 -3.76 -22.17
CA TYR A 517 2.90 -2.62 -22.55
C TYR A 517 3.66 -1.57 -23.38
N ASP A 518 4.94 -1.35 -23.06
CA ASP A 518 5.87 -0.55 -23.86
C ASP A 518 6.08 -1.18 -25.25
N GLN A 519 6.24 -2.51 -25.33
CA GLN A 519 6.31 -3.20 -26.61
C GLN A 519 5.03 -2.97 -27.44
N LEU A 520 3.84 -3.14 -26.86
CA LEU A 520 2.56 -2.93 -27.55
C LEU A 520 2.40 -1.50 -28.11
N GLN A 521 3.01 -0.49 -27.49
CA GLN A 521 3.03 0.89 -28.00
C GLN A 521 3.91 1.07 -29.24
N THR A 522 4.92 0.23 -29.43
CA THR A 522 5.84 0.28 -30.59
C THR A 522 5.36 -0.50 -31.82
N ILE A 523 4.27 -1.27 -31.70
CA ILE A 523 3.72 -2.05 -32.81
C ILE A 523 2.92 -1.16 -33.76
N GLU A 524 3.00 -1.45 -35.05
CA GLU A 524 2.23 -0.77 -36.10
C GLU A 524 0.72 -0.80 -35.81
N ARG A 525 0.10 0.38 -35.84
CA ARG A 525 -1.31 0.58 -35.46
C ARG A 525 -2.23 0.25 -36.63
N LEU A 526 -3.36 -0.36 -36.32
CA LEU A 526 -4.44 -0.59 -37.29
C LEU A 526 -5.14 0.74 -37.60
N VAL A 527 -4.85 1.31 -38.78
CA VAL A 527 -5.37 2.63 -39.19
C VAL A 527 -6.80 2.54 -39.72
N ASP A 528 -7.10 1.52 -40.53
CA ASP A 528 -8.44 1.22 -41.03
C ASP A 528 -9.13 0.19 -40.14
N VAL A 529 -10.32 0.53 -39.62
CA VAL A 529 -11.16 -0.42 -38.88
C VAL A 529 -11.86 -1.36 -39.88
N PRO A 530 -11.70 -2.69 -39.78
CA PRO A 530 -12.43 -3.64 -40.62
C PRO A 530 -13.94 -3.39 -40.52
N GLN A 531 -14.59 -3.18 -41.65
CA GLN A 531 -16.02 -2.87 -41.67
C GLN A 531 -16.81 -3.99 -40.98
N ARG A 532 -17.74 -3.62 -40.10
CA ARG A 532 -18.64 -4.58 -39.44
C ARG A 532 -19.31 -5.45 -40.49
N VAL A 533 -18.94 -6.73 -40.53
CA VAL A 533 -19.64 -7.74 -41.33
C VAL A 533 -21.09 -7.79 -40.81
N PRO A 534 -22.11 -7.48 -41.64
CA PRO A 534 -23.49 -7.61 -41.19
C PRO A 534 -23.77 -9.08 -40.88
N SER A 535 -24.32 -9.34 -39.69
CA SER A 535 -24.73 -10.68 -39.30
C SER A 535 -25.75 -11.23 -40.31
N GLN A 536 -25.35 -12.23 -41.09
CA GLN A 536 -26.29 -12.99 -41.90
C GLN A 536 -27.24 -13.75 -40.98
N VAL A 537 -28.52 -13.81 -41.38
CA VAL A 537 -29.67 -14.26 -40.58
C VAL A 537 -29.88 -15.76 -40.72
#